data_AF-A0A6L3ZBM7-F1
#
_entry.id   AF-A0A6L3ZBM7-F1
#
_cell.length_a   1.000
_cell.length_b   1.000
_cell.length_c   1.000
_cell.angle_alpha   90.00
_cell.angle_beta   90.00
_cell.angle_gamma   90.00
#
_symmetry.space_group_name_H-M   'P 1'
#
loop_
_entity.id
_entity.type
_entity.pdbx_description
1 polymer ?
#
loop_
_entity_poly.entity_id
_entity_poly.type
_entity_poly.pdbx_seq_one_letter_code
_entity_poly.pdbx_strand_id
1 'polypeptide(L)'
;MKSTLKLLAVMLLGIFSFQAHSSHVIGGDIQYEYLGNNRYYIKLVIYRQSNGGIQLPANTAVNVVSSTCGVNTSIGVTRTAQYLAQGAWDCITPNATIFAPEVNVYETTTNNPLVLTNRCSDYKLSWNLCCRPPGITNIGTGGASSA
;
A
#
# COMPACT_ATOMS: atom_id res chain seq x y z
N MET A 1 23.51 -25.97 39.97
CA MET A 1 23.90 -26.05 38.54
C MET A 1 22.71 -26.01 37.57
N LYS A 2 21.62 -26.77 37.79
CA LYS A 2 20.46 -26.76 36.87
C LYS A 2 19.62 -25.46 36.90
N SER A 3 19.49 -24.83 38.08
CA SER A 3 18.77 -23.56 38.24
C SER A 3 19.53 -22.35 37.66
N THR A 4 20.85 -22.32 37.80
CA THR A 4 21.71 -21.26 37.25
C THR A 4 21.73 -21.25 35.72
N LEU A 5 21.68 -22.44 35.08
CA LEU A 5 21.60 -22.55 33.62
C LEU A 5 20.25 -22.05 33.06
N LYS A 6 19.14 -22.29 33.78
CA LYS A 6 17.83 -21.76 33.41
C LYS A 6 17.79 -20.22 33.50
N LEU A 7 18.40 -19.65 34.55
CA LEU A 7 18.48 -18.20 34.72
C LEU A 7 19.30 -17.55 33.61
N LEU A 8 20.43 -18.16 33.24
CA LEU A 8 21.29 -17.70 32.15
C LEU A 8 20.56 -17.75 30.79
N ALA A 9 19.78 -18.81 30.53
CA ALA A 9 18.99 -18.92 29.30
C ALA A 9 17.90 -17.84 29.19
N VAL A 10 17.21 -17.51 30.30
CA VAL A 10 16.21 -16.43 30.34
C VAL A 10 16.86 -15.06 30.13
N MET A 11 18.02 -14.83 30.76
CA MET A 11 18.78 -13.59 30.57
C MET A 11 19.25 -13.43 29.12
N LEU A 12 19.72 -14.51 28.50
CA LEU A 12 20.17 -14.51 27.11
C LEU A 12 19.02 -14.22 26.13
N LEU A 13 17.83 -14.78 26.35
CA LEU A 13 16.62 -14.49 25.57
C LEU A 13 16.18 -13.03 25.70
N GLY A 14 16.35 -12.42 26.87
CA GLY A 14 16.03 -11.00 27.10
C GLY A 14 16.97 -10.04 26.36
N ILE A 15 18.21 -10.43 26.08
CA ILE A 15 19.19 -9.59 25.36
C ILE A 15 18.93 -9.58 23.84
N PHE A 16 18.23 -10.60 23.32
CA PHE A 16 17.85 -10.69 21.90
C PHE A 16 16.45 -10.12 21.60
N SER A 17 15.86 -9.32 22.49
CA SER A 17 14.61 -8.63 22.19
C SER A 17 14.84 -7.50 21.19
N PHE A 18 14.80 -7.81 19.89
CA PHE A 18 14.80 -6.80 18.84
C PHE A 18 13.46 -6.07 18.81
N GLN A 19 13.50 -4.75 18.67
CA GLN A 19 12.29 -3.99 18.35
C GLN A 19 11.88 -4.30 16.91
N ALA A 20 10.74 -4.94 16.72
CA ALA A 20 10.16 -5.14 15.39
C ALA A 20 9.60 -3.80 14.88
N HIS A 21 10.33 -3.15 13.98
CA HIS A 21 9.84 -1.95 13.31
C HIS A 21 8.88 -2.37 12.20
N SER A 22 7.59 -2.27 12.45
CA SER A 22 6.58 -2.43 11.40
C SER A 22 6.45 -1.10 10.64
N SER A 23 6.51 -1.19 9.32
CA SER A 23 6.38 -0.04 8.41
C SER A 23 5.10 -0.22 7.60
N HIS A 24 4.38 0.88 7.36
CA HIS A 24 2.99 0.79 6.90
C HIS A 24 2.63 1.90 5.91
N VAL A 25 1.61 1.65 5.08
CA VAL A 25 0.96 2.70 4.26
C VAL A 25 -0.32 3.19 4.93
N ILE A 26 -0.55 4.49 4.87
CA ILE A 26 -1.72 5.17 5.44
C ILE A 26 -2.99 4.73 4.69
N GLY A 27 -2.88 4.60 3.36
CA GLY A 27 -3.96 4.16 2.48
C GLY A 27 -3.62 4.42 1.01
N GLY A 28 -4.64 4.36 0.16
CA GLY A 28 -4.53 4.71 -1.25
C GLY A 28 -5.89 4.69 -1.92
N ASP A 29 -5.92 5.15 -3.16
CA ASP A 29 -7.09 5.09 -4.04
C ASP A 29 -6.67 4.73 -5.47
N ILE A 30 -7.61 4.12 -6.20
CA ILE A 30 -7.48 3.80 -7.62
C ILE A 30 -8.50 4.61 -8.39
N GLN A 31 -8.04 5.32 -9.40
CA GLN A 31 -8.83 6.10 -10.33
C GLN A 31 -8.65 5.53 -11.73
N TYR A 32 -9.68 5.64 -12.55
CA TYR A 32 -9.61 5.25 -13.95
C TYR A 32 -10.29 6.29 -14.84
N GLU A 33 -9.77 6.43 -16.05
CA GLU A 33 -10.33 7.26 -17.10
C GLU A 33 -10.51 6.44 -18.38
N TYR A 34 -11.67 6.55 -19.01
CA TYR A 34 -11.95 5.87 -20.27
C TYR A 34 -11.33 6.64 -21.44
N LEU A 35 -10.40 6.01 -22.14
CA LEU A 35 -9.66 6.61 -23.27
C LEU A 35 -10.31 6.31 -24.64
N GLY A 36 -11.37 5.50 -24.68
CA GLY A 36 -11.95 4.98 -25.92
C GLY A 36 -11.45 3.57 -26.27
N ASN A 37 -12.18 2.86 -27.12
CA ASN A 37 -11.84 1.52 -27.63
C ASN A 37 -11.48 0.49 -26.54
N ASN A 38 -12.25 0.50 -25.44
CA ASN A 38 -12.02 -0.35 -24.25
C ASN A 38 -10.64 -0.15 -23.59
N ARG A 39 -9.98 0.99 -23.83
CA ARG A 39 -8.72 1.37 -23.21
C ARG A 39 -9.00 2.30 -22.03
N TYR A 40 -8.30 2.07 -20.93
CA TYR A 40 -8.43 2.83 -19.70
C TYR A 40 -7.06 3.28 -19.22
N TYR A 41 -6.96 4.55 -18.85
CA TYR A 41 -5.85 5.07 -18.06
C TYR A 41 -6.15 4.77 -16.59
N ILE A 42 -5.18 4.21 -15.87
CA ILE A 42 -5.29 3.85 -14.47
C ILE A 42 -4.29 4.68 -13.67
N LYS A 43 -4.76 5.30 -12.58
CA LYS A 43 -3.95 6.01 -11.60
C LYS A 43 -4.14 5.39 -10.22
N LEU A 44 -3.06 4.87 -9.66
CA LEU A 44 -2.99 4.40 -8.28
C LEU A 44 -2.24 5.45 -7.45
N VAL A 45 -2.88 5.96 -6.41
CA VAL A 45 -2.25 6.89 -5.46
C VAL A 45 -2.07 6.18 -4.13
N ILE A 46 -0.85 6.18 -3.60
CA ILE A 46 -0.52 5.59 -2.31
C ILE A 46 -0.05 6.68 -1.36
N TYR A 47 -0.67 6.70 -0.18
CA TYR A 47 -0.32 7.59 0.93
C TYR A 47 0.47 6.80 1.96
N ARG A 48 1.68 7.24 2.29
CA ARG A 48 2.55 6.59 3.29
C ARG A 48 3.19 7.62 4.21
N GLN A 49 3.77 7.14 5.30
CA GLN A 49 4.70 7.96 6.08
C GLN A 49 6.04 8.03 5.34
N SER A 50 6.59 9.23 5.16
CA SER A 50 7.88 9.45 4.50
C SER A 50 9.00 8.78 5.31
N ASN A 51 9.09 9.09 6.61
CA ASN A 51 10.06 8.50 7.52
C ASN A 51 9.51 7.24 8.20
N GLY A 52 10.26 6.12 8.18
CA GLY A 52 9.86 4.86 8.82
C GLY A 52 8.72 4.10 8.14
N GLY A 53 8.17 4.63 7.03
CA GLY A 53 7.17 3.94 6.21
C GLY A 53 7.76 2.89 5.27
N ILE A 54 6.90 2.03 4.75
CA ILE A 54 7.32 0.92 3.87
C ILE A 54 7.83 1.45 2.54
N GLN A 55 8.99 0.96 2.10
CA GLN A 55 9.55 1.32 0.80
C GLN A 55 8.65 0.82 -0.32
N LEU A 56 8.26 1.73 -1.22
CA LEU A 56 7.43 1.41 -2.37
C LEU A 56 8.30 1.25 -3.61
N PRO A 57 8.11 0.19 -4.42
CA PRO A 57 8.88 -0.03 -5.62
C PRO A 57 8.55 1.05 -6.67
N ALA A 58 9.47 1.27 -7.63
CA ALA A 58 9.23 2.19 -8.74
C ALA A 58 8.11 1.72 -9.68
N ASN A 59 7.84 0.42 -9.73
CA ASN A 59 6.76 -0.19 -10.51
C ASN A 59 5.96 -1.13 -9.61
N THR A 60 4.64 -1.17 -9.81
CA THR A 60 3.74 -2.12 -9.15
C THR A 60 2.63 -2.53 -10.13
N ALA A 61 1.67 -3.33 -9.70
CA ALA A 61 0.58 -3.79 -10.56
C ALA A 61 -0.76 -3.69 -9.85
N VAL A 62 -1.77 -3.20 -10.55
CA VAL A 62 -3.17 -3.19 -10.10
C VAL A 62 -3.83 -4.48 -10.59
N ASN A 63 -4.45 -5.23 -9.68
CA ASN A 63 -5.20 -6.44 -9.99
C ASN A 63 -6.51 -6.06 -10.68
N VAL A 64 -6.91 -6.85 -11.68
CA VAL A 64 -8.12 -6.66 -12.49
C VAL A 64 -8.88 -7.97 -12.51
N VAL A 65 -10.08 -7.98 -11.94
CA VAL A 65 -10.90 -9.18 -11.81
C VAL A 65 -12.30 -8.94 -12.36
N SER A 66 -12.87 -9.92 -13.06
CA SER A 66 -14.29 -10.01 -13.39
C SER A 66 -14.74 -11.45 -13.17
N SER A 67 -15.76 -11.63 -12.33
CA SER A 67 -16.30 -12.97 -12.04
C SER A 67 -17.14 -13.47 -13.21
N THR A 68 -17.94 -12.59 -13.82
CA THR A 68 -18.82 -12.95 -14.95
C THR A 68 -18.06 -13.38 -16.20
N CYS A 69 -16.85 -12.85 -16.40
CA CYS A 69 -16.02 -13.16 -17.56
C CYS A 69 -14.80 -14.05 -17.24
N GLY A 70 -14.64 -14.48 -15.99
CA GLY A 70 -13.48 -15.28 -15.56
C GLY A 70 -12.14 -14.55 -15.74
N VAL A 71 -12.14 -13.21 -15.68
CA VAL A 71 -10.90 -12.43 -15.78
C VAL A 71 -10.24 -12.39 -14.42
N ASN A 72 -8.95 -12.75 -14.38
CA ASN A 72 -8.08 -12.56 -13.23
C ASN A 72 -6.67 -12.23 -13.76
N THR A 73 -6.37 -10.94 -13.85
CA THR A 73 -5.12 -10.43 -14.43
C THR A 73 -4.63 -9.22 -13.65
N SER A 74 -3.55 -8.58 -14.10
CA SER A 74 -3.06 -7.33 -13.54
C SER A 74 -2.54 -6.40 -14.63
N ILE A 75 -2.51 -5.10 -14.34
CA ILE A 75 -1.91 -4.06 -15.20
C ILE A 75 -0.76 -3.39 -14.45
N GLY A 76 0.40 -3.31 -15.11
CA GLY A 76 1.57 -2.62 -14.57
C GLY A 76 1.37 -1.10 -14.57
N VAL A 77 1.74 -0.47 -13.45
CA VAL A 77 1.75 0.97 -13.26
C VAL A 77 3.13 1.43 -12.76
N THR A 78 3.57 2.59 -13.23
CA THR A 78 4.91 3.13 -12.92
C THR A 78 4.76 4.40 -12.09
N ARG A 79 5.63 4.58 -11.09
CA ARG A 79 5.64 5.79 -10.27
C ARG A 79 6.07 7.00 -11.11
N THR A 80 5.19 7.97 -11.26
CA THR A 80 5.43 9.20 -12.02
C THR A 80 5.63 10.40 -11.12
N ALA A 81 5.14 10.36 -9.88
CA ALA A 81 5.39 11.38 -8.88
C ALA A 81 5.58 10.79 -7.48
N GLN A 82 6.46 11.43 -6.71
CA GLN A 82 6.66 11.18 -5.28
C GLN A 82 6.93 12.53 -4.60
N TYR A 83 6.10 12.90 -3.62
CA TYR A 83 6.22 14.19 -2.93
C TYR A 83 5.61 14.14 -1.53
N LEU A 84 6.08 15.02 -0.64
CA LEU A 84 5.49 15.20 0.68
C LEU A 84 4.15 15.92 0.56
N ALA A 85 3.11 15.40 1.23
CA ALA A 85 1.80 16.06 1.33
C ALA A 85 1.86 17.17 2.39
N GLN A 86 2.63 18.24 2.14
CA GLN A 86 2.74 19.35 3.07
C GLN A 86 1.36 19.99 3.29
N GLY A 87 0.93 20.09 4.56
CA GLY A 87 -0.35 20.69 4.92
C GLY A 87 -1.51 19.69 5.02
N ALA A 88 -1.34 18.43 4.59
CA ALA A 88 -2.35 17.37 4.75
C ALA A 88 -2.35 16.83 6.19
N TRP A 89 -2.65 17.71 7.15
CA TRP A 89 -2.71 17.43 8.59
C TRP A 89 -4.13 17.51 9.14
N ASP A 90 -5.16 17.37 8.29
CA ASP A 90 -6.54 17.81 8.56
C ASP A 90 -7.17 17.32 9.88
N CYS A 91 -6.56 16.34 10.56
CA CYS A 91 -6.99 15.87 11.88
C CYS A 91 -5.82 15.56 12.86
N ILE A 92 -4.60 16.03 12.60
CA ILE A 92 -3.40 15.68 13.39
C ILE A 92 -2.62 16.94 13.70
N THR A 93 -2.17 17.11 14.95
CA THR A 93 -1.31 18.24 15.31
C THR A 93 -0.05 18.19 14.43
N PRO A 94 0.24 19.23 13.62
CA PRO A 94 1.37 19.19 12.70
C PRO A 94 2.68 19.00 13.46
N ASN A 95 3.29 17.83 13.33
CA ASN A 95 4.61 17.54 13.85
C ASN A 95 5.33 16.64 12.85
N ALA A 96 6.11 17.27 11.98
CA ALA A 96 6.88 16.59 10.92
C ALA A 96 7.91 15.58 11.46
N THR A 97 8.25 15.63 12.75
CA THR A 97 9.13 14.66 13.40
C THR A 97 8.39 13.36 13.76
N ILE A 98 7.07 13.42 13.98
CA ILE A 98 6.26 12.29 14.44
C ILE A 98 5.50 11.65 13.26
N PHE A 99 4.93 12.45 12.38
CA PHE A 99 4.19 11.98 11.20
C PHE A 99 4.55 12.89 10.03
N ALA A 100 4.76 12.35 8.84
CA ALA A 100 5.07 13.14 7.65
C ALA A 100 4.47 12.40 6.44
N PRO A 101 3.28 12.77 5.96
CA PRO A 101 2.64 12.07 4.86
C PRO A 101 3.37 12.33 3.53
N GLU A 102 3.52 11.28 2.74
CA GLU A 102 4.07 11.28 1.39
C GLU A 102 3.07 10.64 0.43
N VAL A 103 2.91 11.26 -0.73
CA VAL A 103 2.09 10.78 -1.84
C VAL A 103 3.00 10.14 -2.88
N ASN A 104 2.64 8.95 -3.32
CA ASN A 104 3.27 8.25 -4.43
C ASN A 104 2.21 8.00 -5.50
N VAL A 105 2.38 8.58 -6.69
CA VAL A 105 1.44 8.48 -7.81
C VAL A 105 1.99 7.51 -8.83
N TYR A 106 1.19 6.50 -9.16
CA TYR A 106 1.49 5.45 -10.13
C TYR A 106 0.49 5.49 -11.27
N GLU A 107 0.98 5.45 -12.50
CA GLU A 107 0.14 5.64 -13.67
C GLU A 107 0.45 4.56 -14.73
N THR A 108 -0.58 4.18 -15.49
CA THR A 108 -0.38 3.60 -16.82
C THR A 108 0.15 4.68 -17.77
N THR A 109 0.95 4.29 -18.76
CA THR A 109 1.37 5.22 -19.81
C THR A 109 0.41 5.14 -21.00
N THR A 110 0.42 6.15 -21.87
CA THR A 110 -0.37 6.15 -23.13
C THR A 110 -0.06 4.93 -24.01
N ASN A 111 1.16 4.39 -23.92
CA ASN A 111 1.61 3.21 -24.64
C ASN A 111 1.28 1.89 -23.94
N ASN A 112 0.87 1.91 -22.68
CA ASN A 112 0.49 0.74 -21.89
C ASN A 112 -0.79 0.99 -21.07
N PRO A 113 -1.95 1.24 -21.72
CA PRO A 113 -3.21 1.36 -21.01
C PRO A 113 -3.74 -0.02 -20.60
N LEU A 114 -4.66 -0.04 -19.64
CA LEU A 114 -5.47 -1.23 -19.40
C LEU A 114 -6.42 -1.44 -20.59
N VAL A 115 -6.41 -2.63 -21.19
CA VAL A 115 -7.34 -3.00 -22.27
C VAL A 115 -8.28 -4.08 -21.77
N LEU A 116 -9.58 -3.76 -21.72
CA LEU A 116 -10.61 -4.72 -21.31
C LEU A 116 -11.26 -5.33 -22.55
N THR A 117 -10.80 -6.52 -22.94
CA THR A 117 -11.28 -7.19 -24.17
C THR A 117 -12.70 -7.73 -24.06
N ASN A 118 -13.13 -8.08 -22.86
CA ASN A 118 -14.45 -8.65 -22.61
C ASN A 118 -15.40 -7.55 -22.13
N ARG A 119 -16.66 -7.61 -22.57
CA ARG A 119 -17.70 -6.67 -22.12
C ARG A 119 -18.37 -7.20 -20.85
N CYS A 120 -17.76 -6.92 -19.71
CA CYS A 120 -18.21 -7.34 -18.39
C CYS A 120 -18.64 -6.12 -17.58
N SER A 121 -19.74 -6.24 -16.82
CA SER A 121 -20.26 -5.15 -15.98
C SER A 121 -19.66 -5.14 -14.57
N ASP A 122 -18.84 -6.12 -14.22
CA ASP A 122 -18.40 -6.41 -12.85
C ASP A 122 -16.88 -6.33 -12.65
N TYR A 123 -16.18 -5.59 -13.51
CA TYR A 123 -14.74 -5.37 -13.35
C TYR A 123 -14.44 -4.70 -12.01
N LYS A 124 -13.50 -5.29 -11.26
CA LYS A 124 -12.97 -4.77 -10.00
C LYS A 124 -11.47 -4.56 -10.13
N LEU A 125 -11.04 -3.34 -9.84
CA LEU A 125 -9.64 -2.98 -9.69
C LEU A 125 -9.29 -3.07 -8.21
N SER A 126 -8.13 -3.62 -7.89
CA SER A 126 -7.63 -3.63 -6.51
C SER A 126 -6.12 -3.65 -6.47
N TRP A 127 -5.57 -3.05 -5.42
CA TRP A 127 -4.16 -3.12 -5.12
C TRP A 127 -4.00 -3.40 -3.63
N ASN A 128 -2.98 -4.17 -3.26
CA ASN A 128 -2.73 -4.47 -1.85
C ASN A 128 -1.24 -4.47 -1.53
N LEU A 129 -0.94 -4.01 -0.34
CA LEU A 129 0.37 -4.14 0.28
C LEU A 129 0.17 -4.62 1.72
N CYS A 130 1.07 -5.49 2.17
CA CYS A 130 1.01 -5.92 3.55
C CYS A 130 1.26 -4.72 4.48
N CYS A 131 0.60 -4.78 5.62
CA CYS A 131 0.86 -3.94 6.77
C CYS A 131 0.23 -2.54 6.67
N ARG A 132 -0.97 -2.44 7.27
CA ARG A 132 -1.63 -1.19 7.67
C ARG A 132 -1.16 -0.75 9.07
N PRO A 133 -1.02 0.55 9.37
CA PRO A 133 -0.55 0.99 10.68
C PRO A 133 -1.46 0.49 11.80
N PRO A 134 -0.92 0.13 12.98
CA PRO A 134 -1.74 -0.10 14.16
C PRO A 134 -2.48 1.19 14.53
N GLY A 135 -3.69 1.05 15.09
CA GLY A 135 -4.51 2.20 15.54
C GLY A 135 -5.57 2.70 14.55
N ILE A 136 -5.68 2.09 13.37
CA ILE A 136 -6.85 2.30 12.49
C ILE A 136 -8.06 1.55 13.09
N THR A 137 -8.99 2.29 13.68
CA THR A 137 -10.18 1.73 14.36
C THR A 137 -11.46 1.79 13.52
N ASN A 138 -11.44 2.48 12.39
CA ASN A 138 -12.62 2.75 11.56
C ASN A 138 -12.86 1.74 10.42
N ILE A 139 -11.97 0.75 10.23
CA ILE A 139 -12.11 -0.34 9.23
C ILE A 139 -11.59 -1.62 9.89
N GLY A 140 -12.42 -2.68 9.92
CA GLY A 140 -12.20 -3.89 10.72
C GLY A 140 -10.86 -4.60 10.51
N THR A 141 -10.25 -5.02 11.63
CA THR A 141 -9.02 -5.84 11.79
C THR A 141 -7.93 -5.61 10.74
N GLY A 142 -7.02 -4.69 11.06
CA GLY A 142 -5.85 -4.34 10.26
C GLY A 142 -4.87 -5.50 10.04
N GLY A 143 -4.35 -5.58 8.82
CA GLY A 143 -3.30 -6.53 8.40
C GLY A 143 -2.90 -6.34 6.93
N ALA A 144 -3.88 -5.97 6.09
CA ALA A 144 -3.67 -5.58 4.70
C ALA A 144 -4.03 -4.10 4.49
N SER A 145 -3.20 -3.37 3.77
CA SER A 145 -3.56 -2.08 3.19
C SER A 145 -3.97 -2.31 1.75
N SER A 146 -5.17 -1.85 1.39
CA SER A 146 -5.71 -2.00 0.04
C SER A 146 -6.22 -0.66 -0.51
N ALA A 147 -6.17 -0.56 -1.83
CA ALA A 147 -6.82 0.47 -2.63
C ALA A 147 -7.68 -0.21 -3.71
#